data_AF-A0A3D1TZB3-F1
#
_entry.id   AF-A0A3D1TZB3-F1
#
_cell.length_a   1.000
_cell.length_b   1.000
_cell.length_c   1.000
_cell.angle_alpha   90.00
_cell.angle_beta   90.00
_cell.angle_gamma   90.00
#
_symmetry.space_group_name_H-M   'P 1'
#
loop_
_entity.id
_entity.type
_entity.pdbx_description
1 polymer ?
#
loop_
_entity_poly.entity_id
_entity_poly.type
_entity_poly.pdbx_seq_one_letter_code
_entity_poly.pdbx_strand_id
1 'polypeptide(L)'
;LIAGGVGITPIRALLEELSGDIVLVYRVVNESELVFRDELEALAKVGGFALHYVTGDHRDPATKHFMSPEHLKTLLPDLASREVYVCGPPAMSNAVQANVRRAGVPQKQIHTEAFAF
;
A
#
# COMPACT_ATOMS: atom_id res chain seq x y z
N LEU A 1 -3.27 4.55 -1.05
CA LEU A 1 -2.89 4.09 0.30
C LEU A 1 -2.06 2.81 0.18
N ILE A 2 -0.92 2.71 0.84
CA ILE A 2 -0.07 1.51 0.86
C ILE A 2 0.13 1.08 2.32
N ALA A 3 -0.36 -0.11 2.66
CA ALA A 3 -0.25 -0.70 3.98
C ALA A 3 0.71 -1.90 3.98
N GLY A 4 1.48 -2.07 5.05
CA GLY A 4 2.37 -3.21 5.27
C GLY A 4 2.12 -3.89 6.60
N GLY A 5 1.77 -5.19 6.59
CA GLY A 5 1.50 -5.95 7.81
C GLY A 5 0.50 -5.25 8.72
N VAL A 6 0.90 -4.93 9.96
CA VAL A 6 0.05 -4.22 10.95
C VAL A 6 -0.25 -2.75 10.60
N GLY A 7 0.49 -2.17 9.64
CA GLY A 7 0.18 -0.83 9.11
C GLY A 7 -1.21 -0.73 8.45
N ILE A 8 -1.91 -1.85 8.29
CA ILE A 8 -3.31 -1.87 7.86
C ILE A 8 -4.26 -1.25 8.88
N THR A 9 -3.99 -1.35 10.18
CA THR A 9 -4.89 -0.87 11.24
C THR A 9 -5.19 0.63 11.14
N PRO A 10 -4.18 1.54 11.07
CA PRO A 10 -4.45 2.97 10.88
C PRO A 10 -5.06 3.27 9.50
N ILE A 11 -4.67 2.52 8.46
CA ILE A 11 -5.25 2.68 7.12
C ILE A 11 -6.74 2.31 7.12
N ARG A 12 -7.14 1.27 7.85
CA ARG A 12 -8.54 0.89 8.03
C ARG A 12 -9.35 2.00 8.70
N ALA A 13 -8.79 2.65 9.73
CA ALA A 13 -9.45 3.81 10.35
C ALA A 13 -9.57 4.97 9.36
N LEU A 14 -8.49 5.27 8.62
CA LEU A 14 -8.48 6.34 7.61
C LEU A 14 -9.51 6.10 6.48
N LEU A 15 -9.75 4.85 6.09
CA LEU A 15 -10.74 4.51 5.06
C LEU A 15 -12.17 4.90 5.44
N GLU A 16 -12.50 5.04 6.72
CA GLU A 16 -13.84 5.50 7.16
C GLU A 16 -14.03 7.01 6.98
N GLU A 17 -12.94 7.77 6.96
CA GLU A 17 -12.95 9.23 6.87
C GLU A 17 -12.73 9.73 5.43
N LEU A 18 -12.11 8.91 4.59
CA LEU A 18 -11.80 9.26 3.21
C LEU A 18 -12.97 8.98 2.26
N SER A 19 -13.08 9.81 1.22
CA SER A 19 -14.02 9.61 0.12
C SER A 19 -13.36 9.98 -1.22
N GLY A 20 -13.88 9.46 -2.33
CA GLY A 20 -13.37 9.72 -3.68
C GLY A 20 -12.62 8.52 -4.29
N ASP A 21 -11.73 8.81 -5.25
CA ASP A 21 -10.92 7.80 -5.93
C ASP A 21 -9.78 7.31 -5.03
N ILE A 22 -10.04 6.20 -4.35
CA ILE A 22 -9.11 5.56 -3.43
C ILE A 22 -8.65 4.23 -4.00
N VAL A 23 -7.34 3.98 -3.88
CA VAL A 23 -6.75 2.67 -4.11
C VAL A 23 -5.96 2.26 -2.88
N LEU A 24 -6.28 1.11 -2.31
CA LEU A 24 -5.55 0.47 -1.24
C LEU A 24 -4.69 -0.67 -1.79
N VAL A 25 -3.38 -0.58 -1.58
CA VAL A 25 -2.42 -1.67 -1.79
C VAL A 25 -2.01 -2.22 -0.43
N TYR A 26 -2.37 -3.46 -0.12
CA TYR A 26 -2.02 -4.12 1.14
C TYR A 26 -0.95 -5.20 0.92
N ARG A 27 0.24 -4.94 1.45
CA ARG A 27 1.44 -5.76 1.34
C ARG A 27 1.64 -6.64 2.57
N VAL A 28 1.73 -7.95 2.36
CA VAL A 28 2.09 -8.97 3.37
C VAL A 28 3.05 -10.00 2.78
N VAL A 29 3.70 -10.80 3.63
CA VAL A 29 4.56 -11.90 3.14
C VAL A 29 3.71 -13.08 2.70
N ASN A 30 2.78 -13.55 3.55
CA ASN A 30 1.87 -14.64 3.24
C ASN A 30 0.40 -14.18 3.29
N GLU A 31 -0.47 -14.82 2.51
CA GLU A 31 -1.92 -14.51 2.55
C GLU A 31 -2.55 -14.71 3.93
N SER A 32 -2.04 -15.65 4.73
CA SER A 32 -2.50 -15.88 6.11
C SER A 32 -2.25 -14.69 7.04
N GLU A 33 -1.42 -13.72 6.65
CA GLU A 33 -1.13 -12.51 7.40
C GLU A 33 -2.06 -11.34 7.05
N LEU A 34 -3.00 -11.53 6.11
CA LEU A 34 -4.00 -10.52 5.75
C LEU A 34 -5.01 -10.34 6.88
N VAL A 35 -4.69 -9.45 7.81
CA VAL A 35 -5.62 -9.03 8.87
C VAL A 35 -6.74 -8.19 8.25
N PHE A 36 -7.97 -8.35 8.74
CA PHE A 36 -9.16 -7.63 8.27
C PHE A 36 -9.53 -7.88 6.79
N ARG A 37 -9.13 -9.01 6.18
CA ARG A 37 -9.41 -9.28 4.76
C ARG A 37 -10.90 -9.10 4.41
N ASP A 38 -11.78 -9.86 5.07
CA ASP A 38 -13.22 -9.84 4.78
C ASP A 38 -13.84 -8.46 5.02
N GLU A 39 -13.38 -7.76 6.06
CA GLU A 39 -13.82 -6.40 6.38
C GLU A 39 -13.38 -5.41 5.29
N LEU A 40 -12.12 -5.45 4.85
CA LEU A 40 -11.61 -4.59 3.79
C LEU A 40 -12.31 -4.84 2.46
N GLU A 41 -12.62 -6.10 2.14
CA GLU A 41 -13.40 -6.44 0.94
C GLU A 41 -14.83 -5.90 1.02
N ALA A 42 -15.46 -5.94 2.21
CA ALA A 42 -16.77 -5.34 2.43
C ALA A 42 -16.72 -3.80 2.33
N LEU A 43 -15.74 -3.17 2.97
CA LEU A 43 -15.51 -1.73 2.89
C LEU A 43 -15.22 -1.27 1.46
N ALA A 44 -14.44 -2.03 0.69
CA ALA A 44 -14.17 -1.74 -0.72
C ALA A 44 -15.44 -1.72 -1.56
N LYS A 45 -16.35 -2.67 -1.32
CA LYS A 45 -17.65 -2.73 -2.01
C LYS A 45 -18.56 -1.56 -1.63
N VAL A 46 -18.61 -1.19 -0.35
CA VAL A 46 -19.49 -0.13 0.15
C VAL A 46 -18.92 1.26 -0.19
N GLY A 47 -17.62 1.48 0.03
CA GLY A 47 -16.94 2.74 -0.19
C GLY A 47 -16.48 2.98 -1.63
N GLY A 48 -16.54 1.95 -2.49
CA GLY A 48 -16.22 2.07 -3.91
C GLY A 48 -14.74 2.29 -4.22
N PHE A 49 -13.84 1.77 -3.39
CA PHE A 49 -12.39 1.89 -3.60
C PHE A 49 -11.78 0.60 -4.16
N ALA A 50 -10.67 0.73 -4.91
CA ALA A 50 -9.95 -0.43 -5.41
C ALA A 50 -9.04 -1.02 -4.33
N LEU A 51 -9.02 -2.35 -4.22
CA LEU A 51 -8.24 -3.09 -3.23
C LEU A 51 -7.32 -4.09 -3.92
N HIS A 52 -6.02 -3.96 -3.68
CA HIS A 52 -4.99 -4.85 -4.20
C HIS A 52 -4.21 -5.49 -3.07
N TYR A 53 -4.22 -6.82 -3.01
CA TYR A 53 -3.32 -7.58 -2.16
C TYR A 53 -2.03 -7.87 -2.91
N VAL A 54 -0.89 -7.59 -2.27
CA VAL A 54 0.43 -7.90 -2.81
C VAL A 54 1.11 -8.83 -1.81
N THR A 55 1.02 -10.13 -2.04
CA THR A 55 1.57 -11.18 -1.16
C THR A 55 2.89 -11.70 -1.71
N GLY A 56 3.83 -12.10 -0.86
CA GLY A 56 5.10 -12.70 -1.28
C GLY A 56 6.31 -12.19 -0.51
N ASP A 57 7.37 -12.98 -0.47
CA ASP A 57 8.60 -12.65 0.24
C ASP A 57 9.57 -11.86 -0.67
N HIS A 58 10.23 -10.84 -0.12
CA HIS A 58 11.28 -10.12 -0.84
C HIS A 58 12.54 -10.97 -1.07
N ARG A 59 12.68 -12.07 -0.33
CA ARG A 59 13.78 -13.06 -0.46
C ARG A 59 13.52 -14.07 -1.57
N ASP A 60 12.28 -14.24 -2.00
CA ASP A 60 11.92 -15.15 -3.09
C ASP A 60 12.17 -14.46 -4.46
N PRO A 61 12.98 -15.04 -5.36
CA PRO A 61 13.19 -14.52 -6.71
C PRO A 61 11.91 -14.23 -7.50
N ALA A 62 10.84 -14.98 -7.26
CA ALA A 62 9.55 -14.81 -7.93
C ALA A 62 8.81 -13.55 -7.46
N THR A 63 8.95 -13.14 -6.20
CA THR A 63 8.17 -12.03 -5.62
C THR A 63 9.03 -10.85 -5.16
N LYS A 64 10.36 -10.93 -5.27
CA LYS A 64 11.31 -9.85 -4.90
C LYS A 64 11.07 -8.52 -5.64
N HIS A 65 10.42 -8.56 -6.79
CA HIS A 65 10.13 -7.38 -7.61
C HIS A 65 8.81 -6.69 -7.23
N PHE A 66 8.01 -7.28 -6.34
CA PHE A 66 6.80 -6.64 -5.87
C PHE A 66 7.12 -5.34 -5.14
N MET A 67 6.31 -4.32 -5.41
CA MET A 67 6.54 -2.93 -4.99
C MET A 67 7.79 -2.27 -5.60
N SER A 68 8.41 -2.85 -6.64
CA SER A 68 9.39 -2.11 -7.46
C SER A 68 8.71 -0.95 -8.20
N PRO A 69 9.46 0.04 -8.69
CA PRO A 69 8.91 1.14 -9.48
C PRO A 69 8.10 0.67 -10.69
N GLU A 70 8.58 -0.37 -11.38
CA GLU A 70 7.93 -0.96 -12.56
C GLU A 70 6.64 -1.67 -12.16
N HIS A 71 6.69 -2.50 -11.12
CA HIS A 71 5.50 -3.18 -10.59
C HIS A 71 4.43 -2.18 -10.15
N LEU A 72 4.82 -1.09 -9.47
CA LEU A 72 3.92 -0.03 -9.05
C LEU A 72 3.28 0.70 -10.23
N LYS A 73 4.02 0.97 -11.32
CA LYS A 73 3.46 1.57 -12.55
C LYS A 73 2.51 0.63 -13.29
N THR A 74 2.81 -0.68 -13.30
CA THR A 74 1.91 -1.67 -13.89
C THR A 74 0.63 -1.81 -13.08
N LEU A 75 0.73 -1.84 -11.75
CA LEU A 75 -0.41 -1.93 -10.84
C LEU A 75 -1.26 -0.66 -10.86
N LEU A 76 -0.61 0.51 -10.90
CA LEU A 76 -1.23 1.84 -10.82
C LEU A 76 -0.64 2.76 -11.91
N PRO A 77 -1.17 2.72 -13.15
CA PRO A 77 -0.63 3.51 -14.27
C PRO A 77 -0.65 5.03 -14.04
N ASP A 78 -1.55 5.52 -13.19
CA ASP A 78 -1.72 6.93 -12.83
C ASP A 78 -1.07 7.31 -11.49
N LEU A 79 -0.22 6.44 -10.94
CA LEU A 79 0.42 6.63 -9.62
C LEU A 79 1.10 7.99 -9.47
N ALA A 80 1.75 8.49 -10.54
CA ALA A 80 2.47 9.77 -10.53
C ALA A 80 1.59 11.00 -10.29
N SER A 81 0.26 10.88 -10.46
CA SER A 81 -0.72 11.94 -10.18
C SER A 81 -1.46 11.78 -8.85
N ARG A 82 -1.18 10.72 -8.08
CA ARG A 82 -1.89 10.40 -6.83
C ARG A 82 -1.14 10.88 -5.59
N GLU A 83 -1.90 11.20 -4.55
CA GLU A 83 -1.37 11.31 -3.18
C GLU A 83 -1.13 9.89 -2.61
N VAL A 84 0.09 9.64 -2.11
CA VAL A 84 0.51 8.33 -1.63
C VAL A 84 0.79 8.38 -0.14
N TYR A 85 -0.06 7.70 0.63
CA TYR A 85 0.14 7.46 2.05
C TYR A 85 0.72 6.06 2.25
N VAL A 86 1.82 5.95 2.99
CA VAL A 86 2.50 4.69 3.29
C VAL A 86 2.52 4.45 4.79
N CYS A 87 2.08 3.27 5.21
CA CYS A 87 2.11 2.83 6.60
C CYS A 87 2.60 1.39 6.71
N GLY A 88 3.57 1.13 7.57
CA GLY A 88 4.12 -0.20 7.80
C GLY A 88 5.51 -0.19 8.45
N PRO A 89 6.16 -1.35 8.58
CA PRO A 89 7.49 -1.46 9.19
C PRO A 89 8.50 -0.49 8.56
N PRO A 90 9.41 0.14 9.33
CA PRO A 90 10.31 1.18 8.81
C PRO A 90 11.10 0.77 7.57
N ALA A 91 11.60 -0.47 7.53
CA ALA A 91 12.33 -0.99 6.38
C ALA A 91 11.46 -1.04 5.10
N MET A 92 10.19 -1.46 5.24
CA MET A 92 9.25 -1.48 4.12
C MET A 92 8.87 -0.05 3.70
N SER A 93 8.49 0.79 4.65
CA SER A 93 8.05 2.17 4.37
C SER A 93 9.14 2.97 3.65
N ASN A 94 10.41 2.84 4.07
CA ASN A 94 11.54 3.48 3.40
C ASN A 94 11.75 2.96 1.97
N ALA A 95 11.68 1.63 1.78
CA ALA A 95 11.83 1.02 0.46
C ALA A 95 10.70 1.42 -0.50
N VAL A 96 9.44 1.39 -0.03
CA VAL A 96 8.26 1.80 -0.79
C VAL A 96 8.35 3.28 -1.13
N GLN A 97 8.69 4.15 -0.19
CA GLN A 97 8.86 5.59 -0.47
C GLN A 97 9.90 5.82 -1.58
N ALA A 98 11.06 5.15 -1.50
CA ALA A 98 12.08 5.26 -2.54
C ALA A 98 11.58 4.77 -3.92
N ASN A 99 10.83 3.67 -3.95
CA ASN A 99 10.30 3.10 -5.19
C ASN A 99 9.16 3.93 -5.78
N VAL A 100 8.27 4.47 -4.95
CA VAL A 100 7.19 5.38 -5.35
C VAL A 100 7.77 6.67 -5.97
N ARG A 101 8.84 7.22 -5.38
CA ARG A 101 9.57 8.35 -6.01
C ARG A 101 10.17 7.99 -7.36
N ARG A 102 10.84 6.83 -7.46
CA ARG A 102 11.37 6.31 -8.74
C ARG A 102 10.27 6.01 -9.74
N ALA A 103 9.05 5.73 -9.27
CA ALA A 103 7.88 5.55 -10.11
C ALA A 103 7.32 6.87 -10.66
N GLY A 104 7.81 8.02 -10.19
CA GLY A 104 7.48 9.34 -10.71
C GLY A 104 6.63 10.20 -9.77
N VAL A 105 6.31 9.72 -8.57
CA VAL A 105 5.55 10.52 -7.59
C VAL A 105 6.43 11.62 -6.99
N PRO A 106 6.03 12.90 -7.09
CA PRO A 106 6.70 14.00 -6.42
C PRO A 106 6.78 13.82 -4.90
N GLN A 107 7.90 14.20 -4.29
CA GLN A 107 8.12 14.06 -2.84
C GLN A 107 6.99 14.66 -1.99
N LYS A 108 6.43 15.80 -2.44
CA LYS A 108 5.35 16.51 -1.74
C LYS A 108 4.03 15.74 -1.66
N GLN A 109 3.86 14.71 -2.47
CA GLN A 109 2.66 13.86 -2.54
C GLN A 109 2.85 12.53 -1.79
N ILE A 110 3.99 12.35 -1.12
CA ILE A 110 4.30 11.12 -0.41
C ILE A 110 4.29 11.39 1.09
N HIS A 111 3.35 10.78 1.77
CA HIS A 111 3.12 10.90 3.20
C HIS A 111 3.45 9.56 3.85
N THR A 112 4.30 9.58 4.87
CA THR A 112 4.72 8.36 5.56
C THR A 112 4.48 8.52 7.04
N GLU A 113 3.73 7.60 7.62
CA GLU A 113 3.60 7.49 9.08
C GLU A 113 4.54 6.40 9.58
N ALA A 114 5.49 6.79 10.43
CA ALA A 114 6.38 5.85 11.11
C ALA A 114 5.84 5.61 12.52
N PHE A 115 5.30 4.43 12.78
CA PHE A 115 5.09 3.96 14.14
C PHE A 115 6.45 3.62 14.76
N ALA A 116 7.11 4.64 15.31
CA ALA A 116 8.16 4.45 16.29
C ALA A 116 7.47 4.21 17.64
N PHE A 117 7.47 2.95 18.09
CA PHE A 117 7.23 2.61 19.48
C PHE A 117 8.58 2.46 20.19
#